data_AF-S8DU82-F1
#
_entry.id   AF-S8DU82-F1
#
_cell.length_a   1.000
_cell.length_b   1.000
_cell.length_c   1.000
_cell.angle_alpha   90.00
_cell.angle_beta   90.00
_cell.angle_gamma   90.00
#
_symmetry.space_group_name_H-M   'P 1'
#
loop_
_entity.id
_entity.type
_entity.pdbx_description
1 polymer ?
#
loop_
_entity_poly.entity_id
_entity_poly.type
_entity_poly.pdbx_seq_one_letter_code
_entity_poly.pdbx_strand_id
1 'polypeptide(L)'
;VCLTIGAYSKWLDAAQNGLSFLPQLVDILVNGMSLEEPAAAAALAFRHICDDCKKKLRGSLDGLFQIYRMAVTGEGHFKVSPEESLHLVEALSMVITELPSEHAKKALEALCLPVITPLQDIINKGPIVLGQSPAHELTVHIDRLANIFRHTSHPEAVADAVQKLWPVFKAIFDIRSWDMRTMESLCRACKNAIRTSKTLMTVTVGVILEEIQALYKQHQQPCFLYLSSEVVKVFGSDPTCANYLRILIESLFTHTTLLFTKFQDFTSRPDLVDDCFLLASRCIRYCPQLFFTTPVFPSLVDCAMIGITVQHREASNSILNFLSDVFDLGNSVHGKAYVSIRDDVIIPRGPVLSRILIASIAGALPSSRLETVTYTLLTLTRAYGLKAVEWAKDCVSLIPLAAVTEAERMRFLQVLLDTTASSGVNGAAAINPIEELSDVCRRNRSVQEMVQGALQ
;
A
#
# COMPACT_ATOMS: atom_id res chain seq x y z
N VAL A 1 21.58 29.01 -6.50
CA VAL A 1 21.16 29.90 -5.39
C VAL A 1 20.00 29.31 -4.59
N CYS A 2 18.82 29.07 -5.19
CA CYS A 2 17.65 28.54 -4.48
C CYS A 2 17.92 27.25 -3.67
N LEU A 3 18.55 26.24 -4.28
CA LEU A 3 18.88 24.99 -3.56
C LEU A 3 19.85 25.21 -2.40
N THR A 4 20.79 26.17 -2.52
CA THR A 4 21.69 26.54 -1.42
C THR A 4 20.89 27.12 -0.26
N ILE A 5 19.96 28.04 -0.54
CA ILE A 5 19.05 28.58 0.47
C ILE A 5 18.30 27.45 1.18
N GLY A 6 17.72 26.52 0.42
CA GLY A 6 17.03 25.35 0.96
C GLY A 6 17.93 24.44 1.81
N ALA A 7 19.19 24.24 1.43
CA ALA A 7 20.13 23.41 2.19
C ALA A 7 20.49 23.98 3.58
N TYR A 8 20.37 25.30 3.77
CA TYR A 8 20.61 25.98 5.04
C TYR A 8 19.34 26.20 5.88
N SER A 9 18.18 25.67 5.49
CA SER A 9 16.90 25.83 6.22
C SER A 9 17.00 25.46 7.71
N LYS A 10 17.64 24.34 8.04
CA LYS A 10 17.90 23.93 9.45
C LYS A 10 18.75 24.92 10.21
N TRP A 11 19.74 25.52 9.55
CA TRP A 11 20.56 26.55 10.16
C TRP A 11 19.75 27.83 10.39
N LEU A 12 18.87 28.21 9.45
CA LEU A 12 17.95 29.35 9.61
C LEU A 12 16.99 29.16 10.80
N ASP A 13 16.56 27.91 11.07
CA ASP A 13 15.77 27.60 12.25
C ASP A 13 16.61 27.61 13.55
N ALA A 14 17.85 27.10 13.53
CA ALA A 14 18.66 27.03 14.74
C ALA A 14 19.32 28.37 15.14
N ALA A 15 19.67 29.22 14.18
CA ALA A 15 20.43 30.44 14.44
C ALA A 15 19.57 31.54 15.09
N GLN A 16 20.13 32.25 16.07
CA GLN A 16 19.46 33.37 16.77
C GLN A 16 19.06 34.50 15.81
N ASN A 17 19.88 34.77 14.79
CA ASN A 17 19.62 35.75 13.74
C ASN A 17 19.04 35.13 12.45
N GLY A 18 18.79 33.82 12.39
CA GLY A 18 18.27 33.15 11.19
C GLY A 18 16.94 33.74 10.71
N LEU A 19 16.09 34.13 11.68
CA LEU A 19 14.77 34.74 11.47
C LEU A 19 14.82 36.08 10.72
N SER A 20 15.86 36.90 10.93
CA SER A 20 15.95 38.21 10.27
C SER A 20 16.21 38.09 8.77
N PHE A 21 16.77 36.96 8.32
CA PHE A 21 17.03 36.71 6.90
C PHE A 21 15.83 36.09 6.17
N LEU A 22 14.88 35.47 6.89
CA LEU A 22 13.78 34.73 6.30
C LEU A 22 12.96 35.54 5.28
N PRO A 23 12.54 36.79 5.54
CA PRO A 23 11.75 37.56 4.57
C PRO A 23 12.49 37.74 3.24
N GLN A 24 13.76 38.16 3.27
CA GLN A 24 14.57 38.37 2.06
C GLN A 24 14.81 37.07 1.30
N LEU A 25 15.07 35.97 2.01
CA LEU A 25 15.27 34.66 1.39
C LEU A 25 13.97 34.14 0.77
N VAL A 26 12.82 34.32 1.42
CA VAL A 26 11.51 34.00 0.86
C VAL A 26 11.24 34.83 -0.38
N ASP A 27 11.54 36.13 -0.38
CA ASP A 27 11.38 37.00 -1.56
C ASP A 27 12.24 36.52 -2.75
N ILE A 28 13.49 36.10 -2.50
CA ILE A 28 14.34 35.52 -3.54
C ILE A 28 13.71 34.25 -4.12
N LEU A 29 13.16 33.38 -3.28
CA LEU A 29 12.51 32.15 -3.73
C LEU A 29 11.20 32.42 -4.48
N VAL A 30 10.40 33.39 -4.02
CA VAL A 30 9.17 33.82 -4.71
C VAL A 30 9.49 34.38 -6.09
N ASN A 31 10.51 35.23 -6.21
CA ASN A 31 10.98 35.71 -7.51
C ASN A 31 11.55 34.57 -8.37
N GLY A 32 12.24 33.61 -7.76
CA GLY A 32 12.72 32.40 -8.44
C GLY A 32 11.59 31.56 -9.02
N MET A 33 10.45 31.43 -8.32
CA MET A 33 9.27 30.72 -8.82
C MET A 33 8.63 31.39 -10.04
N SER A 34 8.91 32.67 -10.27
CA SER A 34 8.42 33.45 -11.41
C SER A 34 9.29 33.33 -12.66
N LEU A 35 10.47 32.71 -12.54
CA LEU A 35 11.41 32.50 -13.63
C LEU A 35 11.39 31.02 -14.05
N GLU A 36 11.49 30.76 -15.34
CA GLU A 36 11.31 29.40 -15.89
C GLU A 36 12.39 28.41 -15.41
N GLU A 37 13.68 28.77 -15.50
CA GLU A 37 14.76 27.85 -15.11
C GLU A 37 14.82 27.54 -13.60
N PRO A 38 14.71 28.50 -12.67
CA PRO A 38 14.84 28.21 -11.24
C PRO A 38 13.52 27.83 -10.55
N ALA A 39 12.37 27.83 -11.22
CA ALA A 39 11.06 27.65 -10.59
C ALA A 39 10.97 26.39 -9.72
N ALA A 40 11.32 25.23 -10.27
CA ALA A 40 11.32 23.95 -9.55
C ALA A 40 12.24 23.98 -8.32
N ALA A 41 13.46 24.50 -8.47
CA ALA A 41 14.43 24.60 -7.40
C ALA A 41 14.00 25.58 -6.31
N ALA A 42 13.30 26.66 -6.68
CA ALA A 42 12.77 27.65 -5.77
C ALA A 42 11.59 27.09 -4.96
N ALA A 43 10.66 26.39 -5.61
CA ALA A 43 9.55 25.70 -4.96
C ALA A 43 10.03 24.67 -3.94
N LEU A 44 11.01 23.83 -4.31
CA LEU A 44 11.60 22.84 -3.42
C LEU A 44 12.33 23.49 -2.23
N ALA A 45 13.13 24.53 -2.46
CA ALA A 45 13.83 25.25 -1.41
C ALA A 45 12.86 25.95 -0.45
N PHE A 46 11.76 26.52 -0.96
CA PHE A 46 10.71 27.12 -0.15
C PHE A 46 10.07 26.09 0.77
N ARG A 47 9.79 24.89 0.24
CA ARG A 47 9.31 23.78 1.07
C ARG A 47 10.27 23.41 2.20
N HIS A 48 11.58 23.36 1.94
CA HIS A 48 12.58 23.11 2.98
C HIS A 48 12.58 24.17 4.08
N ILE A 49 12.49 25.46 3.71
CA ILE A 49 12.33 26.55 4.69
C ILE A 49 11.05 26.34 5.50
N CYS A 50 9.92 26.06 4.85
CA CYS A 50 8.66 25.88 5.56
C CYS A 50 8.68 24.69 6.52
N ASP A 51 9.25 23.54 6.15
CA ASP A 51 9.29 22.37 7.03
C ASP A 51 10.17 22.61 8.26
N ASP A 52 11.38 23.16 8.07
CA ASP A 52 12.32 23.37 9.16
C ASP A 52 11.94 24.59 10.03
N CYS A 53 11.39 25.66 9.43
CA CYS A 53 11.05 26.91 10.15
C CYS A 53 9.55 27.06 10.49
N LYS A 54 8.70 26.04 10.30
CA LYS A 54 7.23 26.09 10.47
C LYS A 54 6.75 26.75 11.76
N LYS A 55 7.44 26.52 12.89
CA LYS A 55 7.10 27.14 14.19
C LYS A 55 7.23 28.66 14.17
N LYS A 56 8.26 29.15 13.50
CA LYS A 56 8.58 30.58 13.39
C LYS A 56 7.71 31.28 12.34
N LEU A 57 7.20 30.53 11.36
CA LEU A 57 6.39 31.04 10.25
C LEU A 57 4.90 31.22 10.58
N ARG A 58 4.45 30.83 11.78
CA ARG A 58 3.04 30.99 12.23
C ARG A 58 2.53 32.44 12.15
N GLY A 59 3.41 33.43 12.27
CA GLY A 59 3.06 34.86 12.21
C GLY A 59 2.90 35.43 10.80
N SER A 60 3.21 34.65 9.77
CA SER A 60 3.26 35.11 8.36
C SER A 60 2.28 34.38 7.46
N LEU A 61 1.21 33.81 8.02
CA LEU A 61 0.26 32.96 7.28
C LEU A 61 -0.34 33.66 6.06
N ASP A 62 -0.74 34.93 6.16
CA ASP A 62 -1.39 35.63 5.04
C ASP A 62 -0.50 35.67 3.79
N GLY A 63 0.78 35.99 3.96
CA GLY A 63 1.76 35.97 2.87
C GLY A 63 2.00 34.56 2.32
N LEU A 64 2.07 33.56 3.19
CA LEU A 64 2.23 32.17 2.77
C LEU A 64 1.00 31.66 2.00
N PHE A 65 -0.21 32.03 2.42
CA PHE A 65 -1.44 31.73 1.69
C PHE A 65 -1.49 32.44 0.34
N GLN A 66 -0.98 33.67 0.23
CA GLN A 66 -0.88 34.36 -1.05
C GLN A 66 0.06 33.63 -2.01
N ILE A 67 1.26 33.23 -1.56
CA ILE A 67 2.22 32.45 -2.35
C ILE A 67 1.59 31.12 -2.79
N TYR A 68 0.94 30.41 -1.86
CA TYR A 68 0.24 29.17 -2.14
C TYR A 68 -0.84 29.33 -3.22
N ARG A 69 -1.71 30.35 -3.08
CA ARG A 69 -2.79 30.60 -4.04
C ARG A 69 -2.23 30.87 -5.43
N MET A 70 -1.19 31.69 -5.54
CA MET A 70 -0.53 31.98 -6.81
C MET A 70 0.00 30.71 -7.49
N ALA A 71 0.54 29.76 -6.73
CA ALA A 71 1.04 28.50 -7.26
C ALA A 71 -0.08 27.50 -7.63
N VAL A 72 -1.19 27.51 -6.91
CA VAL A 72 -2.26 26.52 -7.07
C VAL A 72 -3.31 26.92 -8.11
N THR A 73 -3.72 28.20 -8.15
CA THR A 73 -4.74 28.66 -9.10
C THR A 73 -4.20 28.98 -10.48
N GLY A 74 -2.87 29.16 -10.62
CA GLY A 74 -2.26 29.55 -11.89
C GLY A 74 -2.57 30.99 -12.32
N GLU A 75 -3.28 31.77 -11.50
CA GLU A 75 -3.58 33.19 -11.73
C GLU A 75 -2.35 34.09 -11.46
N GLY A 76 -1.27 33.51 -10.95
CA GLY A 76 -0.01 34.20 -10.66
C GLY A 76 0.97 34.21 -11.83
N HIS A 77 2.08 34.92 -11.63
CA HIS A 77 3.21 34.98 -12.56
C HIS A 77 4.21 33.82 -12.36
N PHE A 78 3.88 32.85 -11.50
CA PHE A 78 4.72 31.68 -11.25
C PHE A 78 4.77 30.76 -12.47
N LYS A 79 5.97 30.25 -12.76
CA LYS A 79 6.27 29.29 -13.82
C LYS A 79 6.39 27.85 -13.29
N VAL A 80 5.73 27.59 -12.18
CA VAL A 80 5.77 26.33 -11.43
C VAL A 80 4.81 25.33 -12.07
N SER A 81 5.28 24.12 -12.40
CA SER A 81 4.45 23.05 -12.95
C SER A 81 3.45 22.49 -11.93
N PRO A 82 2.39 21.77 -12.35
CA PRO A 82 1.49 21.10 -11.41
C PRO A 82 2.21 20.17 -10.43
N GLU A 83 3.22 19.43 -10.89
CA GLU A 83 4.04 18.54 -10.08
C GLU A 83 4.86 19.33 -9.04
N GLU A 84 5.50 20.43 -9.46
CA GLU A 84 6.27 21.29 -8.56
C GLU A 84 5.38 22.05 -7.57
N SER A 85 4.15 22.38 -7.95
CA SER A 85 3.18 23.06 -7.08
C SER A 85 2.86 22.24 -5.83
N LEU A 86 3.05 20.92 -5.87
CA LEU A 86 2.92 20.06 -4.70
C LEU A 86 3.91 20.44 -3.60
N HIS A 87 5.10 20.95 -3.92
CA HIS A 87 6.03 21.44 -2.89
C HIS A 87 5.46 22.60 -2.09
N LEU A 88 4.68 23.48 -2.72
CA LEU A 88 4.04 24.62 -2.05
C LEU A 88 2.83 24.17 -1.23
N VAL A 89 2.09 23.17 -1.73
CA VAL A 89 0.98 22.54 -1.01
C VAL A 89 1.52 21.86 0.26
N GLU A 90 2.55 21.04 0.13
CA GLU A 90 3.25 20.40 1.26
C GLU A 90 3.75 21.44 2.28
N ALA A 91 4.43 22.48 1.79
CA ALA A 91 5.00 23.53 2.62
C ALA A 91 3.94 24.18 3.53
N LEU A 92 2.82 24.61 2.95
CA LEU A 92 1.79 25.30 3.73
C LEU A 92 1.02 24.33 4.64
N SER A 93 0.79 23.08 4.22
CA SER A 93 0.21 22.05 5.10
C SER A 93 1.06 21.77 6.34
N MET A 94 2.39 21.77 6.20
CA MET A 94 3.33 21.61 7.32
C MET A 94 3.32 22.82 8.26
N VAL A 95 3.21 24.05 7.73
CA VAL A 95 3.10 25.25 8.57
C VAL A 95 1.78 25.27 9.34
N ILE A 96 0.67 24.89 8.70
CA ILE A 96 -0.65 24.84 9.34
C ILE A 96 -0.69 23.85 10.51
N THR A 97 0.10 22.78 10.46
CA THR A 97 0.27 21.81 11.57
C THR A 97 0.74 22.44 12.88
N GLU A 98 1.38 23.61 12.79
CA GLU A 98 1.89 24.30 13.96
C GLU A 98 0.86 25.28 14.56
N LEU A 99 -0.34 25.38 13.99
CA LEU A 99 -1.38 26.26 14.51
C LEU A 99 -2.11 25.63 15.71
N PRO A 100 -2.66 26.44 16.62
CA PRO A 100 -3.62 25.93 17.61
C PRO A 100 -4.85 25.32 16.92
N SER A 101 -5.45 24.29 17.52
CA SER A 101 -6.58 23.53 16.94
C SER A 101 -7.72 24.43 16.43
N GLU A 102 -8.06 25.48 17.20
CA GLU A 102 -9.11 26.47 16.87
C GLU A 102 -8.86 27.18 15.52
N HIS A 103 -7.60 27.44 15.17
CA HIS A 103 -7.23 28.13 13.94
C HIS A 103 -6.93 27.14 12.81
N ALA A 104 -6.49 25.93 13.14
CA ALA A 104 -6.15 24.90 12.17
C ALA A 104 -7.33 24.52 11.26
N LYS A 105 -8.56 24.44 11.80
CA LYS A 105 -9.76 24.13 10.99
C LYS A 105 -9.98 25.15 9.88
N LYS A 106 -10.01 26.45 10.24
CA LYS A 106 -10.18 27.55 9.27
C LYS A 106 -9.04 27.61 8.26
N ALA A 107 -7.80 27.42 8.72
CA ALA A 107 -6.63 27.44 7.85
C ALA A 107 -6.66 26.26 6.86
N LEU A 108 -7.08 25.07 7.29
CA LEU A 108 -7.22 23.91 6.42
C LEU A 108 -8.34 24.11 5.38
N GLU A 109 -9.47 24.69 5.77
CA GLU A 109 -10.55 25.05 4.83
C GLU A 109 -10.05 26.04 3.77
N ALA A 110 -9.33 27.08 4.18
CA ALA A 110 -8.72 28.05 3.28
C ALA A 110 -7.68 27.41 2.35
N LEU A 111 -6.99 26.35 2.80
CA LEU A 111 -6.04 25.59 1.99
C LEU A 111 -6.73 24.71 0.95
N CYS A 112 -7.83 24.05 1.32
CA CYS A 112 -8.59 23.18 0.43
C CYS A 112 -9.36 23.97 -0.65
N LEU A 113 -9.79 25.20 -0.34
CA LEU A 113 -10.68 25.98 -1.23
C LEU A 113 -10.12 26.19 -2.66
N PRO A 114 -8.89 26.68 -2.88
CA PRO A 114 -8.35 26.88 -4.23
C PRO A 114 -8.17 25.56 -5.01
N VAL A 115 -8.12 24.43 -4.30
CA VAL A 115 -7.97 23.11 -4.90
C VAL A 115 -9.31 22.52 -5.28
N ILE A 116 -10.36 22.76 -4.48
CA ILE A 116 -11.69 22.20 -4.72
C ILE A 116 -12.49 22.99 -5.76
N THR A 117 -12.28 24.31 -5.89
CA THR A 117 -13.06 25.15 -6.81
C THR A 117 -13.03 24.63 -8.26
N PRO A 118 -11.88 24.30 -8.87
CA PRO A 118 -11.85 23.78 -10.24
C PRO A 118 -12.58 22.43 -10.37
N LEU A 119 -12.51 21.57 -9.35
CA LEU A 119 -13.26 20.30 -9.34
C LEU A 119 -14.78 20.56 -9.29
N GLN A 120 -15.21 21.50 -8.45
CA GLN A 120 -16.62 21.91 -8.38
C GLN A 120 -17.11 22.52 -9.69
N ASP A 121 -16.28 23.35 -10.35
CA ASP A 121 -16.63 23.93 -11.64
C ASP A 121 -16.82 22.87 -12.73
N ILE A 122 -16.00 21.82 -12.74
CA ILE A 122 -16.18 20.68 -13.65
C ILE A 122 -17.46 19.91 -13.32
N ILE A 123 -17.71 19.63 -12.04
CA ILE A 123 -18.92 18.92 -11.57
C ILE A 123 -20.20 19.71 -11.94
N ASN A 124 -20.19 21.03 -11.74
CA ASN A 124 -21.32 21.92 -12.00
C ASN A 124 -21.66 22.04 -13.49
N LYS A 125 -20.72 21.73 -14.39
CA LYS A 125 -20.98 21.63 -15.84
C LYS A 125 -21.78 20.36 -16.21
N GLY A 126 -21.97 19.44 -15.26
CA GLY A 126 -22.84 18.27 -15.39
C GLY A 126 -22.08 16.94 -15.61
N PRO A 127 -22.79 15.81 -15.48
CA PRO A 127 -22.19 14.47 -15.45
C PRO A 127 -21.51 14.08 -16.78
N ILE A 128 -21.99 14.58 -17.92
CA ILE A 128 -21.37 14.30 -19.24
C ILE A 128 -19.99 14.94 -19.31
N VAL A 129 -19.86 16.20 -18.89
CA VAL A 129 -18.59 16.93 -18.90
C VAL A 129 -17.61 16.28 -17.94
N LEU A 130 -18.04 16.02 -16.69
CA LEU A 130 -17.22 15.31 -15.71
C LEU A 130 -16.74 13.95 -16.23
N GLY A 131 -17.64 13.17 -16.85
CA GLY A 131 -17.32 11.85 -17.42
C GLY A 131 -16.27 11.92 -18.54
N GLN A 132 -16.28 12.98 -19.35
CA GLN A 132 -15.37 13.16 -20.49
C GLN A 132 -14.08 13.93 -20.13
N SER A 133 -14.02 14.57 -18.96
CA SER A 133 -12.83 15.30 -18.52
C SER A 133 -11.58 14.40 -18.56
N PRO A 134 -10.46 14.90 -19.12
CA PRO A 134 -9.18 14.22 -19.04
C PRO A 134 -8.79 13.95 -17.58
N ALA A 135 -8.29 12.75 -17.28
CA ALA A 135 -7.96 12.36 -15.91
C ALA A 135 -7.00 13.35 -15.23
N HIS A 136 -6.03 13.91 -15.97
CA HIS A 136 -5.06 14.87 -15.41
C HIS A 136 -5.70 16.16 -14.89
N GLU A 137 -6.80 16.63 -15.49
CA GLU A 137 -7.54 17.81 -15.02
C GLU A 137 -8.17 17.56 -13.64
N LEU A 138 -8.49 16.31 -13.31
CA LEU A 138 -9.01 15.93 -11.99
C LEU A 138 -7.87 15.59 -11.02
N THR A 139 -6.92 14.74 -11.45
CA THR A 139 -5.90 14.19 -10.55
C THR A 139 -4.95 15.25 -9.99
N VAL A 140 -4.67 16.33 -10.74
CA VAL A 140 -3.83 17.42 -10.22
C VAL A 140 -4.44 18.02 -8.94
N HIS A 141 -5.75 18.26 -8.91
CA HIS A 141 -6.42 18.81 -7.74
C HIS A 141 -6.62 17.76 -6.64
N ILE A 142 -6.98 16.53 -7.00
CA ILE A 142 -7.15 15.45 -6.03
C ILE A 142 -5.80 15.13 -5.33
N ASP A 143 -4.68 15.15 -6.06
CA ASP A 143 -3.34 14.91 -5.49
C ASP A 143 -2.89 16.04 -4.57
N ARG A 144 -3.30 17.28 -4.84
CA ARG A 144 -3.11 18.40 -3.92
C ARG A 144 -3.87 18.16 -2.61
N LEU A 145 -5.16 17.77 -2.67
CA LEU A 145 -5.93 17.38 -1.47
C LEU A 145 -5.28 16.21 -0.72
N ALA A 146 -4.81 15.20 -1.45
CA ALA A 146 -4.10 14.07 -0.85
C ALA A 146 -2.85 14.51 -0.08
N ASN A 147 -2.08 15.47 -0.61
CA ASN A 147 -0.92 16.04 0.06
C ASN A 147 -1.30 16.90 1.27
N ILE A 148 -2.38 17.66 1.16
CA ILE A 148 -2.93 18.43 2.28
C ILE A 148 -3.25 17.50 3.46
N PHE A 149 -4.05 16.46 3.22
CA PHE A 149 -4.43 15.52 4.28
C PHE A 149 -3.24 14.76 4.85
N ARG A 150 -2.20 14.51 4.05
CA ARG A 150 -0.99 13.80 4.49
C ARG A 150 -0.12 14.64 5.42
N HIS A 151 0.04 15.92 5.14
CA HIS A 151 1.04 16.78 5.79
C HIS A 151 0.46 17.71 6.86
N THR A 152 -0.86 17.78 7.01
CA THR A 152 -1.52 18.49 8.12
C THR A 152 -1.73 17.56 9.32
N SER A 153 -0.95 17.71 10.40
CA SER A 153 -1.11 16.89 11.62
C SER A 153 -2.18 17.44 12.57
N HIS A 154 -3.37 17.75 12.03
CA HIS A 154 -4.57 18.11 12.79
C HIS A 154 -5.71 17.14 12.47
N PRO A 155 -5.80 16.00 13.20
CA PRO A 155 -6.74 14.92 12.92
C PRO A 155 -8.22 15.36 12.82
N GLU A 156 -8.69 16.19 13.75
CA GLU A 156 -10.08 16.70 13.74
C GLU A 156 -10.36 17.62 12.55
N ALA A 157 -9.43 18.53 12.24
CA ALA A 157 -9.59 19.43 11.10
C ALA A 157 -9.67 18.66 9.78
N VAL A 158 -8.81 17.65 9.61
CA VAL A 158 -8.82 16.80 8.41
C VAL A 158 -10.11 15.97 8.31
N ALA A 159 -10.61 15.44 9.44
CA ALA A 159 -11.88 14.70 9.46
C ALA A 159 -13.06 15.59 9.03
N ASP A 160 -13.15 16.79 9.62
CA ASP A 160 -14.19 17.79 9.30
C ASP A 160 -14.11 18.22 7.83
N ALA A 161 -12.90 18.48 7.31
CA ALA A 161 -12.70 18.86 5.93
C ALA A 161 -13.15 17.75 4.97
N VAL A 162 -12.78 16.50 5.23
CA VAL A 162 -13.16 15.37 4.36
C VAL A 162 -14.67 15.15 4.38
N GLN A 163 -15.32 15.29 5.54
CA GLN A 163 -16.77 15.21 5.63
C GLN A 163 -17.46 16.27 4.77
N LYS A 164 -16.96 17.52 4.76
CA LYS A 164 -17.48 18.61 3.93
C LYS A 164 -17.20 18.41 2.44
N LEU A 165 -16.05 17.82 2.11
CA LEU A 165 -15.61 17.58 0.73
C LEU A 165 -16.19 16.30 0.14
N TRP A 166 -16.80 15.43 0.96
CA TRP A 166 -17.34 14.14 0.53
C TRP A 166 -18.29 14.22 -0.68
N PRO A 167 -19.22 15.19 -0.80
CA PRO A 167 -20.09 15.30 -1.98
C PRO A 167 -19.32 15.45 -3.30
N VAL A 168 -18.17 16.15 -3.28
CA VAL A 168 -17.30 16.30 -4.46
C VAL A 168 -16.63 14.98 -4.78
N PHE A 169 -16.08 14.29 -3.77
CA PHE A 169 -15.46 12.98 -3.96
C PHE A 169 -16.46 11.96 -4.47
N LYS A 170 -17.66 11.93 -3.91
CA LYS A 170 -18.74 11.04 -4.34
C LYS A 170 -19.13 11.30 -5.80
N ALA A 171 -19.31 12.55 -6.21
CA ALA A 171 -19.62 12.86 -7.61
C ALA A 171 -18.55 12.33 -8.59
N ILE A 172 -17.26 12.40 -8.19
CA ILE A 172 -16.17 11.85 -8.98
C ILE A 172 -16.17 10.31 -8.93
N PHE A 173 -16.37 9.69 -7.77
CA PHE A 173 -16.52 8.24 -7.64
C PHE A 173 -17.62 7.70 -8.56
N ASP A 174 -18.81 8.32 -8.53
CA ASP A 174 -19.99 7.87 -9.27
C ASP A 174 -19.77 7.94 -10.79
N ILE A 175 -19.14 9.01 -11.29
CA ILE A 175 -19.04 9.31 -12.73
C ILE A 175 -17.73 8.79 -13.35
N ARG A 176 -16.66 8.68 -12.56
CA ARG A 176 -15.29 8.35 -13.03
C ARG A 176 -14.78 7.01 -12.53
N SER A 177 -15.61 6.16 -11.93
CA SER A 177 -15.25 4.83 -11.42
C SER A 177 -14.53 3.92 -12.44
N TRP A 178 -14.76 4.12 -13.73
CA TRP A 178 -14.10 3.40 -14.82
C TRP A 178 -12.65 3.86 -15.07
N ASP A 179 -12.28 5.08 -14.69
CA ASP A 179 -10.95 5.66 -14.96
C ASP A 179 -9.98 5.37 -13.82
N MET A 180 -9.07 4.42 -14.07
CA MET A 180 -8.11 3.93 -13.08
C MET A 180 -7.23 5.06 -12.49
N ARG A 181 -6.75 5.99 -13.32
CA ARG A 181 -5.86 7.07 -12.87
C ARG A 181 -6.57 8.02 -11.90
N THR A 182 -7.82 8.36 -12.18
CA THR A 182 -8.65 9.20 -11.31
C THR A 182 -8.95 8.48 -9.99
N MET A 183 -9.32 7.20 -10.05
CA MET A 183 -9.63 6.41 -8.86
C MET A 183 -8.41 6.20 -7.96
N GLU A 184 -7.22 5.96 -8.52
CA GLU A 184 -5.96 5.88 -7.77
C GLU A 184 -5.67 7.17 -6.99
N SER A 185 -5.82 8.32 -7.64
CA SER A 185 -5.66 9.63 -7.02
C SER A 185 -6.68 9.85 -5.89
N LEU A 186 -7.95 9.52 -6.13
CA LEU A 186 -9.04 9.71 -5.17
C LEU A 186 -8.92 8.78 -3.96
N CYS A 187 -8.64 7.50 -4.19
CA CYS A 187 -8.37 6.53 -3.12
C CYS A 187 -7.13 6.92 -2.29
N ARG A 188 -6.09 7.49 -2.93
CA ARG A 188 -4.91 8.02 -2.22
C ARG A 188 -5.24 9.22 -1.34
N ALA A 189 -6.14 10.11 -1.78
CA ALA A 189 -6.65 11.20 -0.94
C ALA A 189 -7.41 10.67 0.27
N CYS A 190 -8.36 9.75 0.07
CA CYS A 190 -9.09 9.08 1.15
C CYS A 190 -8.15 8.36 2.13
N LYS A 191 -7.15 7.62 1.62
CA LYS A 191 -6.13 6.95 2.45
C LYS A 191 -5.41 7.93 3.36
N ASN A 192 -4.92 9.04 2.81
CA ASN A 192 -4.15 10.02 3.58
C ASN A 192 -5.03 10.67 4.66
N ALA A 193 -6.27 10.99 4.34
CA ALA A 193 -7.26 11.44 5.33
C ALA A 193 -7.45 10.43 6.46
N ILE A 194 -7.71 9.16 6.13
CA ILE A 194 -7.94 8.09 7.11
C ILE A 194 -6.71 7.88 8.00
N ARG A 195 -5.50 7.90 7.44
CA ARG A 195 -4.26 7.74 8.21
C ARG A 195 -4.02 8.89 9.19
N THR A 196 -4.37 10.11 8.78
CA THR A 196 -4.19 11.32 9.59
C THR A 196 -5.24 11.41 10.70
N SER A 197 -6.51 11.19 10.36
CA SER A 197 -7.64 11.39 11.28
C SER A 197 -7.97 10.15 12.13
N LYS A 198 -7.58 8.96 11.69
CA LYS A 198 -7.79 7.68 12.40
C LYS A 198 -9.26 7.52 12.85
N THR A 199 -9.49 7.19 14.12
CA THR A 199 -10.80 6.93 14.71
C THR A 199 -11.76 8.13 14.69
N LEU A 200 -11.28 9.34 14.38
CA LEU A 200 -12.16 10.50 14.21
C LEU A 200 -12.96 10.45 12.89
N MET A 201 -12.60 9.56 11.96
CA MET A 201 -13.31 9.39 10.69
C MET A 201 -14.35 8.27 10.71
N THR A 202 -14.71 7.67 11.85
CA THR A 202 -15.60 6.49 11.90
C THR A 202 -16.89 6.65 11.10
N VAL A 203 -17.56 7.82 11.18
CA VAL A 203 -18.81 8.08 10.42
C VAL A 203 -18.54 8.16 8.92
N THR A 204 -17.57 8.98 8.50
CA THR A 204 -17.24 9.21 7.08
C THR A 204 -16.69 7.96 6.42
N VAL A 205 -15.94 7.12 7.16
CA VAL A 205 -15.40 5.86 6.67
C VAL A 205 -16.49 4.88 6.29
N GLY A 206 -17.58 4.78 7.07
CA GLY A 206 -18.72 3.92 6.72
C GLY A 206 -19.26 4.24 5.32
N VAL A 207 -19.47 5.53 5.03
CA VAL A 207 -19.98 6.00 3.73
C VAL A 207 -18.97 5.76 2.60
N ILE A 208 -17.67 6.00 2.84
CA ILE A 208 -16.60 5.71 1.87
C ILE A 208 -16.61 4.23 1.49
N LEU A 209 -16.71 3.33 2.48
CA LEU A 209 -16.65 1.90 2.24
C LEU A 209 -17.89 1.35 1.54
N GLU A 210 -19.08 1.87 1.87
CA GLU A 210 -20.31 1.52 1.17
C GLU A 210 -20.22 1.89 -0.32
N GLU A 211 -19.67 3.06 -0.63
CA GLU A 211 -19.42 3.49 -2.01
C GLU A 211 -18.41 2.58 -2.73
N ILE A 212 -17.28 2.30 -2.10
CA ILE A 212 -16.25 1.39 -2.63
C ILE A 212 -16.85 0.02 -2.92
N GLN A 213 -17.64 -0.52 -1.99
CA GLN A 213 -18.27 -1.81 -2.16
C GLN A 213 -19.21 -1.83 -3.37
N ALA A 214 -20.01 -0.78 -3.56
CA ALA A 214 -20.94 -0.68 -4.69
C ALA A 214 -20.18 -0.58 -6.02
N LEU A 215 -19.16 0.27 -6.09
CA LEU A 215 -18.37 0.51 -7.30
C LEU A 215 -17.48 -0.67 -7.67
N TYR A 216 -16.91 -1.38 -6.70
CA TYR A 216 -16.04 -2.53 -6.98
C TYR A 216 -16.76 -3.64 -7.76
N LYS A 217 -18.08 -3.80 -7.55
CA LYS A 217 -18.89 -4.77 -8.31
C LYS A 217 -18.93 -4.46 -9.80
N GLN A 218 -18.88 -3.18 -10.16
CA GLN A 218 -18.97 -2.69 -11.53
C GLN A 218 -17.56 -2.55 -12.14
N HIS A 219 -16.64 -1.99 -11.37
CA HIS A 219 -15.29 -1.66 -11.77
C HIS A 219 -14.32 -2.22 -10.73
N GLN A 220 -13.70 -3.38 -11.02
CA GLN A 220 -12.78 -4.04 -10.09
C GLN A 220 -11.41 -3.35 -10.06
N GLN A 221 -11.36 -2.07 -9.68
CA GLN A 221 -10.11 -1.29 -9.61
C GLN A 221 -9.27 -1.75 -8.39
N PRO A 222 -7.96 -2.01 -8.55
CA PRO A 222 -7.08 -2.43 -7.44
C PRO A 222 -7.06 -1.44 -6.25
N CYS A 223 -7.08 -0.13 -6.54
CA CYS A 223 -7.06 0.93 -5.54
C CYS A 223 -8.17 0.83 -4.46
N PHE A 224 -9.29 0.19 -4.78
CA PHE A 224 -10.38 -0.09 -3.85
C PHE A 224 -10.00 -1.15 -2.80
N LEU A 225 -9.29 -2.20 -3.21
CA LEU A 225 -8.72 -3.20 -2.31
C LEU A 225 -7.62 -2.57 -1.45
N TYR A 226 -6.74 -1.78 -2.06
CA TYR A 226 -5.67 -1.08 -1.36
C TYR A 226 -6.22 -0.11 -0.28
N LEU A 227 -7.20 0.73 -0.62
CA LEU A 227 -7.83 1.63 0.33
C LEU A 227 -8.51 0.87 1.47
N SER A 228 -9.22 -0.22 1.15
CA SER A 228 -9.83 -1.10 2.15
C SER A 228 -8.79 -1.71 3.09
N SER A 229 -7.59 -2.02 2.58
CA SER A 229 -6.48 -2.53 3.40
C SER A 229 -5.99 -1.48 4.42
N GLU A 230 -5.99 -0.20 4.04
CA GLU A 230 -5.62 0.90 4.92
C GLU A 230 -6.71 1.18 5.96
N VAL A 231 -7.98 1.01 5.60
CA VAL A 231 -9.09 1.05 6.57
C VAL A 231 -8.96 -0.08 7.59
N VAL A 232 -8.73 -1.32 7.15
CA VAL A 232 -8.57 -2.49 8.04
C VAL A 232 -7.42 -2.29 9.04
N LYS A 233 -6.31 -1.66 8.62
CA LYS A 233 -5.19 -1.33 9.54
C LYS A 233 -5.58 -0.39 10.67
N VAL A 234 -6.53 0.53 10.42
CA VAL A 234 -6.94 1.57 11.38
C VAL A 234 -8.12 1.11 12.23
N PHE A 235 -9.11 0.45 11.61
CA PHE A 235 -10.40 0.14 12.22
C PHE A 235 -10.67 -1.36 12.42
N GLY A 236 -9.78 -2.25 11.97
CA GLY A 236 -10.03 -3.71 12.02
C GLY A 236 -10.24 -4.27 13.43
N SER A 237 -9.62 -3.65 14.43
CA SER A 237 -9.76 -4.01 15.84
C SER A 237 -10.86 -3.23 16.57
N ASP A 238 -11.56 -2.32 15.88
CA ASP A 238 -12.65 -1.53 16.46
C ASP A 238 -13.98 -2.30 16.37
N PRO A 239 -14.60 -2.67 17.51
CA PRO A 239 -15.87 -3.41 17.53
C PRO A 239 -17.03 -2.65 16.88
N THR A 240 -17.02 -1.31 16.92
CA THR A 240 -18.07 -0.49 16.29
C THR A 240 -18.03 -0.60 14.77
N CYS A 241 -16.86 -0.98 14.23
CA CYS A 241 -16.60 -1.09 12.81
C CYS A 241 -16.77 -2.52 12.26
N ALA A 242 -16.84 -3.50 13.14
CA ALA A 242 -16.76 -4.92 12.80
C ALA A 242 -17.81 -5.38 11.76
N ASN A 243 -19.06 -4.95 11.91
CA ASN A 243 -20.15 -5.41 11.04
C ASN A 243 -19.99 -4.95 9.60
N TYR A 244 -19.73 -3.66 9.37
CA TYR A 244 -19.59 -3.15 8.00
C TYR A 244 -18.25 -3.60 7.38
N LEU A 245 -17.18 -3.72 8.18
CA LEU A 245 -15.91 -4.28 7.69
C LEU A 245 -16.07 -5.73 7.25
N ARG A 246 -16.82 -6.55 7.99
CA ARG A 246 -17.12 -7.93 7.59
C ARG A 246 -17.85 -7.97 6.25
N ILE A 247 -18.90 -7.15 6.08
CA ILE A 247 -19.67 -7.07 4.82
C ILE A 247 -18.78 -6.64 3.65
N LEU A 248 -17.92 -5.63 3.86
CA LEU A 248 -16.97 -5.17 2.86
C LEU A 248 -15.98 -6.28 2.48
N ILE A 249 -15.34 -6.90 3.46
CA ILE A 249 -14.34 -7.97 3.27
C ILE A 249 -14.95 -9.14 2.49
N GLU A 250 -16.12 -9.62 2.91
CA GLU A 250 -16.84 -10.70 2.21
C GLU A 250 -17.14 -10.30 0.77
N SER A 251 -17.70 -9.11 0.55
CA SER A 251 -18.07 -8.63 -0.78
C SER A 251 -16.86 -8.49 -1.71
N LEU A 252 -15.80 -7.82 -1.27
CA LEU A 252 -14.61 -7.59 -2.09
C LEU A 252 -13.94 -8.91 -2.45
N PHE A 253 -13.72 -9.81 -1.48
CA PHE A 253 -13.05 -11.07 -1.77
C PHE A 253 -13.91 -11.99 -2.62
N THR A 254 -15.22 -12.11 -2.38
CA THR A 254 -16.09 -12.93 -3.24
C THR A 254 -16.05 -12.47 -4.69
N HIS A 255 -16.06 -11.17 -4.97
CA HIS A 255 -15.94 -10.68 -6.35
C HIS A 255 -14.54 -10.88 -6.93
N THR A 256 -13.50 -10.77 -6.11
CA THR A 256 -12.11 -10.89 -6.57
C THR A 256 -11.71 -12.32 -6.86
N THR A 257 -12.07 -13.28 -6.01
CA THR A 257 -11.72 -14.70 -6.19
C THR A 257 -12.38 -15.30 -7.43
N LEU A 258 -13.56 -14.82 -7.82
CA LEU A 258 -14.21 -15.21 -9.09
C LEU A 258 -13.43 -14.77 -10.34
N LEU A 259 -12.53 -13.80 -10.22
CA LEU A 259 -11.64 -13.38 -11.31
C LEU A 259 -10.38 -14.24 -11.40
N PHE A 260 -10.03 -14.99 -10.36
CA PHE A 260 -8.76 -15.69 -10.22
C PHE A 260 -8.93 -17.20 -10.35
N THR A 261 -9.41 -17.64 -11.51
CA THR A 261 -9.78 -19.05 -11.74
C THR A 261 -8.68 -19.86 -12.43
N LYS A 262 -7.79 -19.18 -13.16
CA LYS A 262 -6.66 -19.78 -13.89
C LYS A 262 -5.42 -18.90 -13.82
N PHE A 263 -4.26 -19.50 -14.07
CA PHE A 263 -2.97 -18.80 -13.97
C PHE A 263 -2.88 -17.52 -14.83
N GLN A 264 -3.50 -17.51 -16.02
CA GLN A 264 -3.53 -16.33 -16.91
C GLN A 264 -4.20 -15.12 -16.27
N ASP A 265 -5.14 -15.32 -15.35
CA ASP A 265 -5.85 -14.21 -14.70
C ASP A 265 -4.86 -13.40 -13.84
N PHE A 266 -3.93 -14.09 -13.17
CA PHE A 266 -2.89 -13.47 -12.33
C PHE A 266 -1.85 -12.70 -13.14
N THR A 267 -1.47 -13.22 -14.32
CA THR A 267 -0.51 -12.53 -15.19
C THR A 267 -1.14 -11.34 -15.90
N SER A 268 -2.45 -11.40 -16.18
CA SER A 268 -3.18 -10.31 -16.85
C SER A 268 -3.45 -9.11 -15.95
N ARG A 269 -3.64 -9.34 -14.64
CA ARG A 269 -3.99 -8.30 -13.66
C ARG A 269 -3.18 -8.41 -12.36
N PRO A 270 -1.85 -8.27 -12.44
CA PRO A 270 -0.96 -8.50 -11.28
C PRO A 270 -1.09 -7.43 -10.18
N ASP A 271 -1.52 -6.23 -10.54
CA ASP A 271 -1.89 -5.14 -9.61
C ASP A 271 -3.07 -5.53 -8.72
N LEU A 272 -4.12 -6.11 -9.31
CA LEU A 272 -5.28 -6.61 -8.57
C LEU A 272 -4.90 -7.77 -7.64
N VAL A 273 -4.01 -8.66 -8.08
CA VAL A 273 -3.47 -9.75 -7.26
C VAL A 273 -2.71 -9.18 -6.07
N ASP A 274 -1.81 -8.24 -6.30
CA ASP A 274 -1.01 -7.61 -5.25
C ASP A 274 -1.91 -7.01 -4.16
N ASP A 275 -2.84 -6.13 -4.54
CA ASP A 275 -3.72 -5.47 -3.57
C ASP A 275 -4.72 -6.42 -2.90
N CYS A 276 -5.15 -7.50 -3.58
CA CYS A 276 -6.00 -8.53 -3.00
C CYS A 276 -5.30 -9.27 -1.86
N PHE A 277 -4.10 -9.79 -2.12
CA PHE A 277 -3.37 -10.54 -1.11
C PHE A 277 -2.76 -9.63 -0.03
N LEU A 278 -2.44 -8.37 -0.37
CA LEU A 278 -2.13 -7.35 0.62
C LEU A 278 -3.30 -7.14 1.59
N LEU A 279 -4.53 -6.96 1.09
CA LEU A 279 -5.73 -6.84 1.92
C LEU A 279 -5.94 -8.09 2.78
N ALA A 280 -5.77 -9.30 2.22
CA ALA A 280 -5.93 -10.55 2.96
C ALA A 280 -4.94 -10.65 4.13
N SER A 281 -3.67 -10.32 3.89
CA SER A 281 -2.64 -10.18 4.93
C SER A 281 -2.98 -9.12 5.98
N ARG A 282 -3.68 -8.03 5.64
CA ARG A 282 -4.16 -7.05 6.63
C ARG A 282 -5.32 -7.62 7.45
N CYS A 283 -6.26 -8.32 6.82
CA CYS A 283 -7.36 -8.96 7.52
C CYS A 283 -6.87 -9.96 8.58
N ILE A 284 -5.88 -10.80 8.26
CA ILE A 284 -5.27 -11.74 9.20
C ILE A 284 -4.66 -11.01 10.41
N ARG A 285 -3.96 -9.90 10.17
CA ARG A 285 -3.19 -9.18 11.21
C ARG A 285 -4.06 -8.31 12.11
N TYR A 286 -5.09 -7.66 11.58
CA TYR A 286 -5.85 -6.63 12.31
C TYR A 286 -7.27 -7.05 12.68
N CYS A 287 -7.87 -7.99 11.95
CA CYS A 287 -9.24 -8.43 12.17
C CYS A 287 -9.48 -9.92 11.82
N PRO A 288 -8.68 -10.87 12.34
CA PRO A 288 -8.80 -12.28 11.97
C PRO A 288 -10.21 -12.85 12.21
N GLN A 289 -10.93 -12.32 13.20
CA GLN A 289 -12.32 -12.67 13.51
C GLN A 289 -13.30 -12.41 12.36
N LEU A 290 -13.04 -11.41 11.53
CA LEU A 290 -13.90 -11.02 10.40
C LEU A 290 -13.52 -11.75 9.10
N PHE A 291 -12.41 -12.49 9.09
CA PHE A 291 -11.85 -13.10 7.89
C PHE A 291 -11.98 -14.62 7.91
N PHE A 292 -11.46 -15.29 8.94
CA PHE A 292 -11.44 -16.76 9.00
C PHE A 292 -12.82 -17.39 9.16
N THR A 293 -13.80 -16.65 9.69
CA THR A 293 -15.18 -17.12 9.88
C THR A 293 -16.01 -17.10 8.59
N THR A 294 -15.43 -16.68 7.47
CA THR A 294 -16.12 -16.47 6.19
C THR A 294 -15.68 -17.51 5.15
N PRO A 295 -16.51 -17.82 4.13
CA PRO A 295 -16.14 -18.76 3.07
C PRO A 295 -15.04 -18.23 2.12
N VAL A 296 -14.61 -16.98 2.29
CA VAL A 296 -13.60 -16.37 1.41
C VAL A 296 -12.19 -16.89 1.69
N PHE A 297 -11.90 -17.32 2.92
CA PHE A 297 -10.57 -17.79 3.30
C PHE A 297 -10.14 -19.04 2.51
N PRO A 298 -10.94 -20.14 2.44
CA PRO A 298 -10.61 -21.28 1.58
C PRO A 298 -10.39 -20.88 0.12
N SER A 299 -11.25 -20.00 -0.42
CA SER A 299 -11.18 -19.55 -1.81
C SER A 299 -9.89 -18.79 -2.11
N LEU A 300 -9.41 -17.97 -1.16
CA LEU A 300 -8.15 -17.24 -1.29
C LEU A 300 -6.93 -18.15 -1.22
N VAL A 301 -6.98 -19.22 -0.42
CA VAL A 301 -5.92 -20.24 -0.41
C VAL A 301 -5.87 -20.96 -1.76
N ASP A 302 -7.02 -21.31 -2.33
CA ASP A 302 -7.09 -21.91 -3.67
C ASP A 302 -6.53 -20.95 -4.74
N CYS A 303 -6.88 -19.67 -4.69
CA CYS A 303 -6.30 -18.64 -5.56
C CYS A 303 -4.78 -18.52 -5.38
N ALA A 304 -4.29 -18.51 -4.14
CA ALA A 304 -2.86 -18.44 -3.84
C ALA A 304 -2.09 -19.61 -4.47
N MET A 305 -2.63 -20.83 -4.38
CA MET A 305 -2.02 -22.02 -4.99
C MET A 305 -1.93 -21.92 -6.51
N ILE A 306 -2.92 -21.31 -7.17
CA ILE A 306 -2.88 -21.07 -8.62
C ILE A 306 -1.82 -20.01 -8.95
N GLY A 307 -1.78 -18.90 -8.20
CA GLY A 307 -1.06 -17.70 -8.59
C GLY A 307 0.39 -17.56 -8.07
N ILE A 308 0.82 -18.35 -7.10
CA ILE A 308 2.11 -18.16 -6.40
C ILE A 308 3.33 -18.09 -7.33
N THR A 309 3.30 -18.83 -8.45
CA THR A 309 4.37 -18.85 -9.47
C THR A 309 4.27 -17.73 -10.52
N VAL A 310 3.40 -16.74 -10.30
CA VAL A 310 3.29 -15.54 -11.15
C VAL A 310 4.63 -14.81 -11.20
N GLN A 311 5.07 -14.41 -12.39
CA GLN A 311 6.39 -13.78 -12.58
C GLN A 311 6.40 -12.30 -12.17
N HIS A 312 5.23 -11.67 -12.03
CA HIS A 312 5.14 -10.29 -11.56
C HIS A 312 5.54 -10.22 -10.08
N ARG A 313 6.53 -9.38 -9.79
CA ARG A 313 7.24 -9.51 -8.52
C ARG A 313 6.34 -9.14 -7.33
N GLU A 314 5.64 -8.00 -7.33
CA GLU A 314 4.87 -7.57 -6.16
C GLU A 314 3.69 -8.52 -5.89
N ALA A 315 2.99 -8.94 -6.94
CA ALA A 315 1.92 -9.94 -6.89
C ALA A 315 2.36 -11.26 -6.23
N SER A 316 3.48 -11.84 -6.68
CA SER A 316 4.03 -13.06 -6.09
C SER A 316 4.43 -12.87 -4.62
N ASN A 317 5.05 -11.72 -4.30
CA ASN A 317 5.39 -11.38 -2.92
C ASN A 317 4.17 -11.29 -2.02
N SER A 318 3.09 -10.65 -2.48
CA SER A 318 1.87 -10.51 -1.69
C SER A 318 1.18 -11.85 -1.46
N ILE A 319 1.17 -12.76 -2.46
CA ILE A 319 0.70 -14.15 -2.28
C ILE A 319 1.54 -14.89 -1.23
N LEU A 320 2.87 -14.83 -1.35
CA LEU A 320 3.78 -15.51 -0.42
C LEU A 320 3.66 -14.95 1.01
N ASN A 321 3.56 -13.64 1.15
CA ASN A 321 3.34 -12.98 2.44
C ASN A 321 2.00 -13.36 3.06
N PHE A 322 0.93 -13.47 2.26
CA PHE A 322 -0.36 -13.97 2.72
C PHE A 322 -0.24 -15.41 3.26
N LEU A 323 0.39 -16.32 2.51
CA LEU A 323 0.59 -17.70 2.96
C LEU A 323 1.43 -17.76 4.25
N SER A 324 2.49 -16.97 4.35
CA SER A 324 3.27 -16.84 5.58
C SER A 324 2.43 -16.32 6.75
N ASP A 325 1.64 -15.26 6.57
CA ASP A 325 0.73 -14.74 7.61
C ASP A 325 -0.30 -15.82 8.05
N VAL A 326 -0.78 -16.66 7.12
CA VAL A 326 -1.66 -17.80 7.42
C VAL A 326 -0.93 -18.85 8.27
N PHE A 327 0.29 -19.24 7.89
CA PHE A 327 1.05 -20.26 8.63
C PHE A 327 1.48 -19.77 10.02
N ASP A 328 1.88 -18.50 10.13
CA ASP A 328 2.29 -17.86 11.39
C ASP A 328 1.11 -17.52 12.32
N LEU A 329 -0.14 -17.76 11.90
CA LEU A 329 -1.35 -17.44 12.68
C LEU A 329 -1.31 -17.95 14.13
N GLY A 330 -0.76 -19.15 14.37
CA GLY A 330 -0.64 -19.74 15.71
C GLY A 330 0.34 -19.00 16.65
N ASN A 331 1.25 -18.20 16.08
CA ASN A 331 2.21 -17.39 16.82
C ASN A 331 1.61 -16.03 17.23
N SER A 332 0.49 -15.62 16.61
CA SER A 332 -0.22 -14.38 16.94
C SER A 332 -1.19 -14.57 18.11
N VAL A 333 -1.18 -13.65 19.07
CA VAL A 333 -2.09 -13.66 20.24
C VAL A 333 -3.56 -13.72 19.81
N HIS A 334 -3.94 -12.95 18.79
CA HIS A 334 -5.30 -12.89 18.26
C HIS A 334 -5.60 -14.01 17.25
N GLY A 335 -4.56 -14.68 16.72
CA GLY A 335 -4.69 -15.73 15.70
C GLY A 335 -4.96 -17.12 16.26
N LYS A 336 -4.56 -17.41 17.50
CA LYS A 336 -4.68 -18.74 18.13
C LYS A 336 -6.09 -19.34 18.08
N ALA A 337 -7.13 -18.52 18.23
CA ALA A 337 -8.52 -18.97 18.19
C ALA A 337 -8.95 -19.52 16.82
N TYR A 338 -8.24 -19.17 15.75
CA TYR A 338 -8.58 -19.51 14.36
C TYR A 338 -7.68 -20.61 13.77
N VAL A 339 -6.75 -21.16 14.56
CA VAL A 339 -5.82 -22.21 14.13
C VAL A 339 -6.55 -23.46 13.65
N SER A 340 -7.63 -23.87 14.33
CA SER A 340 -8.43 -25.03 13.89
C SER A 340 -9.04 -24.80 12.50
N ILE A 341 -9.65 -23.62 12.28
CA ILE A 341 -10.27 -23.27 10.99
C ILE A 341 -9.22 -23.21 9.88
N ARG A 342 -8.05 -22.63 10.18
CA ARG A 342 -6.90 -22.63 9.27
C ARG A 342 -6.51 -24.06 8.90
N ASP A 343 -6.35 -24.94 9.89
CA ASP A 343 -5.84 -26.29 9.69
C ASP A 343 -6.80 -27.16 8.88
N ASP A 344 -8.11 -27.00 9.06
CA ASP A 344 -9.15 -27.66 8.25
C ASP A 344 -9.02 -27.32 6.76
N VAL A 345 -8.51 -26.13 6.43
CA VAL A 345 -8.30 -25.68 5.05
C VAL A 345 -6.91 -26.07 4.52
N ILE A 346 -5.87 -25.90 5.33
CA ILE A 346 -4.48 -26.02 4.88
C ILE A 346 -3.99 -27.46 4.87
N ILE A 347 -4.36 -28.31 5.85
CA ILE A 347 -3.87 -29.70 5.91
C ILE A 347 -4.21 -30.49 4.64
N PRO A 348 -5.44 -30.42 4.08
CA PRO A 348 -5.77 -31.09 2.82
C PRO A 348 -4.96 -30.59 1.61
N ARG A 349 -4.48 -29.33 1.67
CA ARG A 349 -3.71 -28.66 0.60
C ARG A 349 -2.19 -28.74 0.81
N GLY A 350 -1.75 -29.19 1.98
CA GLY A 350 -0.36 -29.23 2.42
C GLY A 350 0.60 -29.87 1.41
N PRO A 351 0.33 -31.08 0.91
CA PRO A 351 1.19 -31.72 -0.09
C PRO A 351 1.40 -30.86 -1.34
N VAL A 352 0.33 -30.26 -1.87
CA VAL A 352 0.39 -29.45 -3.09
C VAL A 352 1.07 -28.11 -2.83
N LEU A 353 0.77 -27.46 -1.70
CA LEU A 353 1.46 -26.23 -1.29
C LEU A 353 2.97 -26.44 -1.13
N SER A 354 3.38 -27.51 -0.46
CA SER A 354 4.79 -27.89 -0.33
C SER A 354 5.44 -28.11 -1.69
N ARG A 355 4.76 -28.82 -2.60
CA ARG A 355 5.24 -29.06 -3.97
C ARG A 355 5.47 -27.75 -4.72
N ILE A 356 4.53 -26.82 -4.68
CA ILE A 356 4.62 -25.55 -5.40
C ILE A 356 5.72 -24.65 -4.81
N LEU A 357 5.85 -24.60 -3.48
CA LEU A 357 6.93 -23.84 -2.81
C LEU A 357 8.32 -24.42 -3.15
N ILE A 358 8.46 -25.75 -3.17
CA ILE A 358 9.71 -26.42 -3.57
C ILE A 358 9.98 -26.19 -5.06
N ALA A 359 8.97 -26.25 -5.93
CA ALA A 359 9.11 -25.91 -7.35
C ALA A 359 9.58 -24.46 -7.54
N SER A 360 9.08 -23.55 -6.71
CA SER A 360 9.47 -22.13 -6.70
C SER A 360 10.94 -21.93 -6.31
N ILE A 361 11.42 -22.63 -5.27
CA ILE A 361 12.85 -22.69 -4.90
C ILE A 361 13.66 -23.27 -6.05
N ALA A 362 13.19 -24.36 -6.66
CA ALA A 362 13.86 -25.08 -7.74
C ALA A 362 13.83 -24.38 -9.11
N GLY A 363 13.27 -23.17 -9.21
CA GLY A 363 13.35 -22.35 -10.41
C GLY A 363 12.04 -22.01 -11.12
N ALA A 364 10.87 -22.29 -10.52
CA ALA A 364 9.60 -21.76 -11.04
C ALA A 364 9.48 -20.25 -10.82
N LEU A 365 10.21 -19.70 -9.83
CA LEU A 365 10.34 -18.26 -9.58
C LEU A 365 11.81 -17.80 -9.74
N PRO A 366 12.04 -16.53 -10.15
CA PRO A 366 13.38 -15.95 -10.24
C PRO A 366 14.13 -15.98 -8.90
N SER A 367 15.47 -16.02 -8.92
CA SER A 367 16.28 -16.11 -7.70
C SER A 367 16.07 -14.91 -6.75
N SER A 368 15.64 -13.76 -7.28
CA SER A 368 15.24 -12.59 -6.48
C SER A 368 14.04 -12.83 -5.56
N ARG A 369 13.34 -13.98 -5.68
CA ARG A 369 12.24 -14.41 -4.81
C ARG A 369 12.61 -15.52 -3.82
N LEU A 370 13.84 -16.02 -3.89
CA LEU A 370 14.27 -17.17 -3.10
C LEU A 370 14.12 -16.93 -1.59
N GLU A 371 14.52 -15.76 -1.08
CA GLU A 371 14.37 -15.42 0.33
C GLU A 371 12.91 -15.49 0.81
N THR A 372 11.99 -14.90 0.05
CA THR A 372 10.56 -14.87 0.41
C THR A 372 9.94 -16.26 0.35
N VAL A 373 10.23 -17.05 -0.70
CA VAL A 373 9.72 -18.43 -0.83
C VAL A 373 10.27 -19.33 0.27
N THR A 374 11.57 -19.20 0.56
CA THR A 374 12.23 -19.93 1.66
C THR A 374 11.58 -19.59 2.99
N TYR A 375 11.34 -18.30 3.27
CA TYR A 375 10.63 -17.89 4.47
C TYR A 375 9.24 -18.54 4.55
N THR A 376 8.46 -18.51 3.47
CA THR A 376 7.13 -19.14 3.42
C THR A 376 7.19 -20.65 3.67
N LEU A 377 8.13 -21.37 3.06
CA LEU A 377 8.33 -22.80 3.31
C LEU A 377 8.69 -23.07 4.78
N LEU A 378 9.59 -22.29 5.37
CA LEU A 378 9.96 -22.44 6.77
C LEU A 378 8.79 -22.17 7.71
N THR A 379 7.94 -21.17 7.42
CA THR A 379 6.72 -20.92 8.21
C THR A 379 5.71 -22.08 8.10
N LEU A 380 5.56 -22.69 6.92
CA LEU A 380 4.76 -23.91 6.75
C LEU A 380 5.34 -25.07 7.61
N THR A 381 6.66 -25.25 7.58
CA THR A 381 7.35 -26.27 8.37
C THR A 381 7.20 -26.08 9.87
N ARG A 382 7.29 -24.84 10.37
CA ARG A 382 7.04 -24.54 11.79
C ARG A 382 5.58 -24.79 12.18
N ALA A 383 4.63 -24.47 11.30
CA ALA A 383 3.21 -24.63 11.58
C ALA A 383 2.77 -26.09 11.67
N TYR A 384 3.33 -26.98 10.84
CA TYR A 384 2.88 -28.37 10.70
C TYR A 384 3.90 -29.44 11.10
N GLY A 385 5.12 -29.04 11.48
CA GLY A 385 6.15 -29.92 11.99
C GLY A 385 6.47 -31.09 11.05
N LEU A 386 6.41 -32.31 11.59
CA LEU A 386 6.73 -33.53 10.84
C LEU A 386 5.85 -33.76 9.60
N LYS A 387 4.59 -33.29 9.59
CA LYS A 387 3.73 -33.40 8.40
C LYS A 387 4.29 -32.60 7.22
N ALA A 388 4.80 -31.40 7.47
CA ALA A 388 5.42 -30.59 6.42
C ALA A 388 6.70 -31.21 5.89
N VAL A 389 7.50 -31.84 6.76
CA VAL A 389 8.70 -32.59 6.36
C VAL A 389 8.33 -33.80 5.51
N GLU A 390 7.28 -34.53 5.86
CA GLU A 390 6.76 -35.65 5.06
C GLU A 390 6.32 -35.20 3.68
N TRP A 391 5.52 -34.13 3.59
CA TRP A 391 5.13 -33.54 2.30
C TRP A 391 6.35 -33.12 1.47
N ALA A 392 7.34 -32.50 2.10
CA ALA A 392 8.57 -32.08 1.42
C ALA A 392 9.38 -33.30 0.92
N LYS A 393 9.46 -34.37 1.72
CA LYS A 393 10.11 -35.63 1.36
C LYS A 393 9.46 -36.25 0.12
N ASP A 394 8.14 -36.32 0.10
CA ASP A 394 7.40 -36.84 -1.04
C ASP A 394 7.70 -36.00 -2.30
N CYS A 395 7.75 -34.67 -2.16
CA CYS A 395 8.06 -33.77 -3.29
C CYS A 395 9.48 -33.97 -3.84
N VAL A 396 10.50 -33.96 -2.98
CA VAL A 396 11.90 -34.11 -3.45
C VAL A 396 12.17 -35.51 -3.99
N SER A 397 11.38 -36.52 -3.58
CA SER A 397 11.48 -37.88 -4.12
C SER A 397 11.11 -37.97 -5.60
N LEU A 398 10.24 -37.07 -6.09
CA LEU A 398 9.81 -36.99 -7.50
C LEU A 398 10.91 -36.48 -8.42
N ILE A 399 11.83 -35.67 -7.89
CA ILE A 399 12.95 -35.13 -8.66
C ILE A 399 13.85 -36.30 -9.09
N PRO A 400 14.38 -36.37 -10.32
CA PRO A 400 15.30 -37.43 -10.70
C PRO A 400 16.66 -37.32 -10.00
N LEU A 401 17.27 -38.45 -9.64
CA LEU A 401 18.61 -38.48 -9.01
C LEU A 401 19.72 -37.90 -9.90
N ALA A 402 19.50 -37.85 -11.22
CA ALA A 402 20.40 -37.19 -12.16
C ALA A 402 20.42 -35.66 -11.97
N ALA A 403 19.34 -35.08 -11.46
CA ALA A 403 19.23 -33.65 -11.18
C ALA A 403 19.70 -33.32 -9.75
N VAL A 404 19.16 -34.03 -8.75
CA VAL A 404 19.45 -33.80 -7.32
C VAL A 404 19.77 -35.13 -6.66
N THR A 405 20.98 -35.23 -6.11
CA THR A 405 21.53 -36.42 -5.44
C THR A 405 20.84 -36.72 -4.11
N GLU A 406 20.97 -37.95 -3.62
CA GLU A 406 20.39 -38.34 -2.32
C GLU A 406 20.98 -37.52 -1.16
N ALA A 407 22.27 -37.18 -1.22
CA ALA A 407 22.91 -36.36 -0.20
C ALA A 407 22.32 -34.93 -0.14
N GLU A 408 22.07 -34.31 -1.30
CA GLU A 408 21.44 -32.99 -1.38
C GLU A 408 19.99 -33.01 -0.86
N ARG A 409 19.22 -34.06 -1.18
CA ARG A 409 17.87 -34.24 -0.62
C ARG A 409 17.89 -34.36 0.90
N MET A 410 18.79 -35.20 1.42
CA MET A 410 18.90 -35.43 2.86
C MET A 410 19.31 -34.16 3.61
N ARG A 411 20.21 -33.34 3.06
CA ARG A 411 20.55 -32.02 3.64
C ARG A 411 19.35 -31.09 3.67
N PHE A 412 18.61 -30.98 2.56
CA PHE A 412 17.41 -30.16 2.51
C PHE A 412 16.36 -30.60 3.55
N LEU A 413 16.08 -31.90 3.64
CA LEU A 413 15.12 -32.44 4.61
C LEU A 413 15.60 -32.26 6.06
N GLN A 414 16.90 -32.38 6.32
CA GLN A 414 17.47 -32.13 7.65
C GLN A 414 17.22 -30.69 8.11
N VAL A 415 17.34 -29.71 7.22
CA VAL A 415 17.08 -28.30 7.55
C VAL A 415 15.62 -28.07 7.92
N LEU A 416 14.69 -28.73 7.20
CA LEU A 416 13.27 -28.66 7.54
C LEU A 416 13.00 -29.35 8.89
N LEU A 417 13.62 -30.50 9.16
CA LEU A 417 13.54 -31.18 10.46
C LEU A 417 14.04 -30.30 11.61
N ASP A 418 15.20 -29.67 11.45
CA ASP A 418 15.78 -28.79 12.47
C ASP A 418 14.89 -27.56 12.74
N THR A 419 14.20 -27.07 11.70
CA THR A 419 13.20 -25.99 11.79
C THR A 419 11.99 -26.39 12.63
N THR A 420 11.61 -27.67 12.67
CA THR A 420 10.51 -28.14 13.54
C THR A 420 10.85 -28.08 15.03
N ALA A 421 12.13 -28.25 15.37
CA ALA A 421 12.61 -28.29 16.76
C ALA A 421 12.92 -26.89 17.32
N SER A 422 13.15 -25.91 16.46
CA SER A 422 13.59 -24.58 16.83
C SER A 422 12.43 -23.58 16.86
N SER A 423 11.93 -23.30 18.06
CA SER A 423 10.88 -22.29 18.32
C SER A 423 11.37 -20.82 18.18
N GLY A 424 12.50 -20.56 17.52
CA GLY A 424 13.01 -19.20 17.38
C GLY A 424 14.39 -19.00 16.74
N VAL A 425 14.91 -19.92 15.91
CA VAL A 425 16.19 -19.67 15.23
C VAL A 425 16.00 -18.69 14.07
N ASN A 426 16.83 -17.65 14.07
CA ASN A 426 16.96 -16.65 12.99
C ASN A 426 16.89 -17.33 11.62
N GLY A 427 15.91 -16.96 10.80
CA GLY A 427 15.73 -17.51 9.44
C GLY A 427 17.01 -17.52 8.60
N ALA A 428 17.95 -16.60 8.90
CA ALA A 428 19.27 -16.52 8.29
C ALA A 428 20.11 -17.82 8.31
N ALA A 429 20.02 -18.65 9.36
CA ALA A 429 20.82 -19.88 9.44
C ALA A 429 20.26 -21.02 8.58
N ALA A 430 18.95 -21.01 8.29
CA ALA A 430 18.26 -22.01 7.47
C ALA A 430 18.21 -21.65 5.97
N ILE A 431 18.57 -20.41 5.61
CA ILE A 431 18.56 -19.93 4.24
C ILE A 431 19.66 -20.61 3.40
N ASN A 432 20.91 -20.67 3.88
CA ASN A 432 22.04 -21.16 3.09
C ASN A 432 21.85 -22.58 2.50
N PRO A 433 21.31 -23.58 3.23
CA PRO A 433 21.14 -24.93 2.66
C PRO A 433 19.94 -25.04 1.70
N ILE A 434 18.92 -24.19 1.87
CA ILE A 434 17.80 -24.10 0.91
C ILE A 434 18.26 -23.39 -0.37
N GLU A 435 19.16 -22.41 -0.24
CA GLU A 435 19.87 -21.80 -1.37
C GLU A 435 20.74 -22.82 -2.13
N GLU A 436 21.44 -23.71 -1.42
CA GLU A 436 22.22 -24.81 -2.04
C GLU A 436 21.33 -25.68 -2.93
N LEU A 437 20.14 -26.09 -2.46
CA LEU A 437 19.20 -26.85 -3.28
C LEU A 437 18.74 -26.05 -4.51
N SER A 438 18.44 -24.76 -4.34
CA SER A 438 18.09 -23.87 -5.44
C SER A 438 19.20 -23.79 -6.48
N ASP A 439 20.45 -23.61 -6.06
CA ASP A 439 21.61 -23.55 -6.95
C ASP A 439 21.81 -24.85 -7.72
N VAL A 440 21.66 -26.00 -7.06
CA VAL A 440 21.71 -27.32 -7.70
C VAL A 440 20.63 -27.45 -8.77
N CYS A 441 19.38 -27.07 -8.45
CA CYS A 441 18.26 -27.14 -9.39
C CYS A 441 18.42 -26.18 -10.57
N ARG A 442 19.16 -25.08 -10.40
CA ARG A 442 19.39 -24.03 -11.40
C ARG A 442 20.75 -24.13 -12.11
N ARG A 443 21.56 -25.15 -11.80
CA ARG A 443 22.95 -25.28 -12.30
C ARG A 443 23.07 -25.24 -13.83
N ASN A 444 22.04 -25.72 -14.53
CA ASN A 444 21.87 -25.52 -15.98
C ASN A 444 20.40 -25.70 -16.37
N ARG A 445 20.07 -25.26 -17.60
CA ARG A 445 18.71 -25.30 -18.14
C ARG A 445 18.10 -26.70 -18.20
N SER A 446 18.89 -27.71 -18.56
CA SER A 446 18.39 -29.10 -18.66
C SER A 446 17.99 -29.65 -17.28
N VAL A 447 18.76 -29.33 -16.25
CA VAL A 447 18.46 -29.72 -14.86
C VAL A 447 17.22 -28.99 -14.37
N GLN A 448 17.13 -27.68 -14.63
CA GLN A 448 15.95 -26.90 -14.27
C GLN A 448 14.69 -27.45 -14.95
N GLU A 449 14.72 -27.71 -16.26
CA GLU A 449 13.59 -28.30 -16.99
C GLU A 449 13.19 -29.68 -16.46
N MET A 450 14.18 -30.52 -16.11
CA MET A 450 13.94 -31.83 -15.50
C MET A 450 13.27 -31.72 -14.13
N VAL A 451 13.74 -30.81 -13.28
CA VAL A 451 13.17 -30.60 -11.93
C VAL A 451 11.77 -30.00 -12.04
N GLN A 452 11.57 -29.00 -12.90
CA GLN A 452 10.27 -28.38 -13.11
C GLN A 452 9.25 -29.37 -13.69
N GLY A 453 9.64 -30.21 -14.65
CA GLY A 453 8.76 -31.26 -15.18
C GLY A 453 8.36 -32.31 -14.13
N ALA A 454 9.20 -32.57 -13.13
CA ALA A 454 8.87 -33.48 -12.03
C ALA A 454 7.95 -32.86 -10.96
N LEU A 455 7.97 -31.52 -10.83
CA LEU A 455 7.25 -30.78 -9.79
C LEU A 455 6.02 -30.02 -10.30
N GLN A 456 5.76 -29.98 -11.61
CA GLN A 456 4.57 -29.37 -12.22
C GLN A 456 3.28 -30.14 -11.97
#